data_AF-A0AAQ4D614-F1
#
_entry.id   AF-A0AAQ4D614-F1
#
_cell.length_a   1.000
_cell.length_b   1.000
_cell.length_c   1.000
_cell.angle_alpha   90.00
_cell.angle_beta   90.00
_cell.angle_gamma   90.00
#
_symmetry.space_group_name_H-M   'P 1'
#
loop_
_entity.id
_entity.type
_entity.pdbx_description
1 polymer ?
#
loop_
_entity_poly.entity_id
_entity_poly.type
_entity_poly.pdbx_seq_one_letter_code
_entity_poly.pdbx_strand_id
1 'polypeptide(L)'
;MAVLNIGIVISLIALAIAVPPANRLSEGTDNLRVFTAFPNAVAAFTSSNDTVFKCSTATRTHFNPQAGTVTYVWHFKAHSGHRQRDVVFNIKFGDAPGRGIWNVDNDTAHNYTAYYEYSDYETCVVMKFTFEGHEHTAHSYTGSYEYSDYATCAVIAFPFEGQQ
;
A
#
# COMPACT_ATOMS: atom_id res chain seq x y z
N MET A 1 -28.93 -43.07 -21.34
CA MET A 1 -28.30 -41.74 -21.49
C MET A 1 -28.42 -40.95 -20.17
N ALA A 2 -27.72 -41.37 -19.12
CA ALA A 2 -27.82 -40.73 -17.79
C ALA A 2 -26.46 -40.52 -17.09
N VAL A 3 -25.36 -40.98 -17.67
CA VAL A 3 -24.02 -40.96 -17.05
C VAL A 3 -23.22 -39.70 -17.43
N LEU A 4 -23.62 -39.00 -18.50
CA LEU A 4 -22.92 -37.82 -19.03
C LEU A 4 -23.11 -36.57 -18.15
N ASN A 5 -24.17 -36.51 -17.33
CA ASN A 5 -24.50 -35.34 -16.52
C ASN A 5 -23.71 -35.25 -15.20
N ILE A 6 -23.16 -36.36 -14.69
CA ILE A 6 -22.50 -36.37 -13.38
C ILE A 6 -21.06 -35.85 -13.48
N GLY A 7 -20.36 -36.14 -14.58
CA GLY A 7 -18.96 -35.72 -14.77
C GLY A 7 -18.77 -34.20 -14.86
N ILE A 8 -19.75 -33.48 -15.42
CA ILE A 8 -19.71 -32.02 -15.53
C ILE A 8 -19.88 -31.36 -14.15
N VAL A 9 -20.76 -31.92 -13.31
CA VAL A 9 -21.00 -31.40 -11.96
C VAL A 9 -19.76 -31.55 -11.08
N ILE A 10 -19.06 -32.69 -11.17
CA ILE A 10 -17.84 -32.94 -10.38
C ILE A 10 -16.69 -31.99 -10.81
N SER A 11 -16.55 -31.72 -12.12
CA SER A 11 -15.53 -30.76 -12.59
C SER A 11 -15.80 -29.32 -12.17
N LEU A 12 -17.06 -28.90 -12.09
CA LEU A 12 -17.42 -27.55 -11.62
C LEU A 12 -17.17 -27.37 -10.12
N ILE A 13 -17.39 -28.40 -9.30
CA ILE A 13 -17.09 -28.35 -7.87
C ILE A 13 -15.57 -28.26 -7.66
N ALA A 14 -14.77 -29.01 -8.43
CA ALA A 14 -13.31 -28.99 -8.33
C ALA A 14 -12.70 -27.61 -8.66
N LEU A 15 -13.30 -26.85 -9.58
CA LEU A 15 -12.85 -25.48 -9.88
C LEU A 15 -13.16 -24.49 -8.75
N ALA A 16 -14.26 -24.70 -8.01
CA ALA A 16 -14.64 -23.81 -6.90
C ALA A 16 -13.72 -23.94 -5.67
N ILE A 17 -13.08 -25.10 -5.48
CA ILE A 17 -12.15 -25.35 -4.36
C ILE A 17 -10.72 -24.88 -4.65
N ALA A 18 -10.38 -24.59 -5.91
CA ALA A 18 -9.07 -24.11 -6.32
C ALA A 18 -8.95 -22.57 -6.26
N VAL A 19 -10.04 -21.86 -5.98
CA VAL A 19 -10.00 -20.42 -5.72
C VAL A 19 -9.57 -20.24 -4.26
N PRO A 20 -8.33 -19.79 -3.97
CA PRO A 20 -7.95 -19.46 -2.61
C PRO A 20 -8.95 -18.44 -2.06
N PRO A 21 -9.39 -18.56 -0.79
CA PRO A 21 -10.38 -17.66 -0.23
C PRO A 21 -9.85 -16.22 -0.35
N ALA A 22 -10.52 -15.40 -1.16
CA ALA A 22 -10.16 -14.01 -1.44
C ALA A 22 -10.38 -13.06 -0.25
N ASN A 23 -10.55 -13.59 0.96
CA ASN A 23 -10.80 -12.81 2.17
C ASN A 23 -10.13 -13.51 3.36
N ARG A 24 -8.81 -13.44 3.45
CA ARG A 24 -8.21 -13.27 4.77
C ARG A 24 -8.43 -11.80 5.13
N LEU A 25 -9.48 -11.55 5.92
CA LEU A 25 -9.57 -10.32 6.71
C LEU A 25 -8.22 -10.21 7.45
N SER A 26 -7.37 -9.28 7.03
CA SER A 26 -6.04 -9.18 7.61
C SER A 26 -6.23 -8.80 9.08
N GLU A 27 -5.76 -9.66 9.98
CA GLU A 27 -5.32 -9.22 11.30
C GLU A 27 -4.41 -8.02 11.02
N GLY A 28 -4.78 -6.83 11.50
CA GLY A 28 -4.29 -5.58 10.93
C GLY A 28 -2.76 -5.51 10.83
N THR A 29 -2.25 -4.84 9.80
CA THR A 29 -0.82 -4.86 9.46
C THR A 29 0.07 -4.39 10.61
N ASP A 30 1.15 -5.12 10.89
CA ASP A 30 2.11 -4.72 11.91
C ASP A 30 3.01 -3.59 11.38
N ASN A 31 2.74 -2.36 11.84
CA ASN A 31 3.51 -1.18 11.46
C ASN A 31 5.00 -1.35 11.73
N LEU A 32 5.39 -1.93 12.87
CA LEU A 32 6.80 -2.11 13.21
C LEU A 32 7.48 -3.01 12.17
N ARG A 33 6.83 -4.10 11.78
CA ARG A 33 7.35 -5.01 10.75
C ARG A 33 7.41 -4.35 9.38
N VAL A 34 6.39 -3.59 8.98
CA VAL A 34 6.41 -2.80 7.75
C VAL A 34 7.62 -1.87 7.77
N PHE A 35 7.69 -0.96 8.74
CA PHE A 35 8.74 0.04 8.69
C PHE A 35 10.13 -0.54 8.87
N THR A 36 10.28 -1.70 9.50
CA THR A 36 11.56 -2.44 9.53
C THR A 36 11.95 -2.93 8.14
N ALA A 37 11.01 -3.50 7.38
CA ALA A 37 11.22 -4.13 6.08
C ALA A 37 11.46 -3.14 4.93
N PHE A 38 10.91 -1.92 4.99
CA PHE A 38 10.92 -0.97 3.87
C PHE A 38 11.81 0.27 4.10
N PRO A 39 13.13 0.18 4.28
CA PRO A 39 13.99 1.36 4.44
C PRO A 39 13.97 2.27 3.20
N ASN A 40 13.70 1.72 2.03
CA ASN A 40 13.46 2.44 0.78
C ASN A 40 12.18 1.90 0.14
N ALA A 41 11.40 2.77 -0.47
CA ALA A 41 10.18 2.38 -1.15
C ALA A 41 9.97 3.13 -2.47
N VAL A 42 9.30 2.51 -3.43
CA VAL A 42 8.87 3.15 -4.69
C VAL A 42 7.35 3.01 -4.80
N ALA A 43 6.64 4.10 -5.05
CA ALA A 43 5.21 4.06 -5.36
C ALA A 43 5.01 3.61 -6.82
N ALA A 44 4.48 2.39 -7.02
CA ALA A 44 4.24 1.91 -8.38
C ALA A 44 2.82 2.22 -8.88
N PHE A 45 1.84 2.22 -7.98
CA PHE A 45 0.45 2.49 -8.33
C PHE A 45 -0.24 3.35 -7.27
N THR A 46 -1.09 4.25 -7.75
CA THR A 46 -2.06 4.96 -6.92
C THR A 46 -3.46 4.83 -7.52
N SER A 47 -4.46 4.57 -6.68
CA SER A 47 -5.87 4.49 -7.10
C SER A 47 -6.44 5.83 -7.58
N SER A 48 -5.86 6.94 -7.13
CA SER A 48 -6.25 8.28 -7.55
C SER A 48 -5.78 8.58 -8.97
N ASN A 49 -6.58 9.33 -9.72
CA ASN A 49 -6.15 9.94 -10.99
C ASN A 49 -5.09 11.06 -10.77
N ASP A 50 -4.84 11.44 -9.51
CA ASP A 50 -3.71 12.29 -9.16
C ASP A 50 -2.39 11.57 -9.49
N THR A 51 -1.60 12.24 -10.31
CA THR A 51 -0.33 11.73 -10.81
C THR A 51 0.86 12.09 -9.95
N VAL A 52 0.66 12.88 -8.87
CA VAL A 52 1.74 13.39 -8.02
C VAL A 52 2.65 12.27 -7.50
N PHE A 53 2.08 11.12 -7.17
CA PHE A 53 2.80 9.97 -6.61
C PHE A 53 3.45 9.05 -7.65
N LYS A 54 3.18 9.24 -8.95
CA LYS A 54 3.74 8.37 -9.99
C LYS A 54 5.26 8.45 -9.99
N CYS A 55 5.90 7.28 -9.93
CA CYS A 55 7.36 7.14 -9.89
C CYS A 55 8.03 7.86 -8.70
N SER A 56 7.27 8.19 -7.66
CA SER A 56 7.82 8.75 -6.43
C SER A 56 8.55 7.67 -5.64
N THR A 57 9.59 8.08 -4.92
CA THR A 57 10.39 7.19 -4.08
C THR A 57 10.49 7.73 -2.67
N ALA A 58 10.49 6.87 -1.67
CA ALA A 58 10.60 7.24 -0.28
C ALA A 58 11.87 6.63 0.34
N THR A 59 12.63 7.44 1.05
CA THR A 59 13.86 7.05 1.75
C THR A 59 13.67 7.26 3.25
N ARG A 60 13.84 6.20 4.05
CA ARG A 60 13.75 6.28 5.52
C ARG A 60 15.01 6.96 6.07
N THR A 61 14.84 8.10 6.73
CA THR A 61 15.96 8.87 7.30
C THR A 61 16.11 8.68 8.81
N HIS A 62 15.01 8.37 9.50
CA HIS A 62 15.04 8.08 10.93
C HIS A 62 14.06 6.96 11.28
N PHE A 63 14.42 6.11 12.24
CA PHE A 63 13.56 5.04 12.72
C PHE A 63 13.83 4.76 14.20
N ASN A 64 12.82 4.94 15.03
CA ASN A 64 12.85 4.62 16.45
C ASN A 64 11.71 3.63 16.78
N PRO A 65 12.00 2.32 16.77
CA PRO A 65 10.98 1.29 17.01
C PRO A 65 10.43 1.34 18.43
N GLN A 66 11.21 1.80 19.41
CA GLN A 66 10.79 1.91 20.82
C GLN A 66 9.80 3.05 21.02
N ALA A 67 10.01 4.17 20.33
CA ALA A 67 9.08 5.31 20.35
C ALA A 67 7.91 5.13 19.36
N GLY A 68 7.95 4.11 18.50
CA GLY A 68 6.98 3.91 17.43
C GLY A 68 6.98 5.06 16.43
N THR A 69 8.16 5.59 16.08
CA THR A 69 8.30 6.71 15.15
C THR A 69 9.24 6.40 14.00
N VAL A 70 8.94 6.96 12.83
CA VAL A 70 9.76 6.83 11.62
C VAL A 70 9.63 8.09 10.78
N THR A 71 10.72 8.51 10.14
CA THR A 71 10.74 9.65 9.23
C THR A 71 11.17 9.17 7.85
N TYR A 72 10.41 9.56 6.84
CA TYR A 72 10.74 9.38 5.43
C TYR A 72 10.90 10.72 4.73
N VAL A 73 11.79 10.76 3.75
CA VAL A 73 11.78 11.78 2.71
C VAL A 73 11.20 11.14 1.45
N TRP A 74 10.10 11.70 0.97
CA TRP A 74 9.48 11.32 -0.28
C TRP A 74 9.95 12.25 -1.39
N HIS A 75 10.57 11.66 -2.40
CA HIS A 75 11.10 12.32 -3.58
C HIS A 75 10.05 12.25 -4.69
N PHE A 76 9.30 13.34 -4.84
CA PHE A 76 8.31 13.50 -5.90
C PHE A 76 9.00 13.92 -7.20
N LYS A 77 8.64 13.28 -8.32
CA LYS A 77 9.18 13.60 -9.64
C LYS A 77 8.35 14.66 -10.34
N ALA A 78 8.98 15.42 -11.22
CA ALA A 78 8.27 16.32 -12.11
C ALA A 78 7.50 15.49 -13.16
N HIS A 79 6.18 15.49 -13.07
CA HIS A 79 5.30 14.77 -14.00
C HIS A 79 3.93 15.45 -14.05
N SER A 80 3.31 15.50 -15.24
CA SER A 80 1.92 15.96 -15.44
C SER A 80 1.57 17.31 -14.75
N GLY A 81 2.51 18.26 -14.74
CA GLY A 81 2.32 19.60 -14.17
C GLY A 81 2.75 19.75 -12.70
N HIS A 82 3.09 18.66 -12.01
CA HIS A 82 3.67 18.71 -10.67
C HIS A 82 5.17 19.05 -10.73
N ARG A 83 5.63 19.85 -9.76
CA ARG A 83 7.06 20.16 -9.61
C ARG A 83 7.75 19.02 -8.88
N GLN A 84 9.01 18.77 -9.24
CA GLN A 84 9.89 17.96 -8.41
C GLN A 84 10.07 18.63 -7.05
N ARG A 85 9.88 17.87 -5.98
CA ARG A 85 10.07 18.32 -4.60
C ARG A 85 10.32 17.13 -3.68
N ASP A 86 11.03 17.40 -2.60
CA ASP A 86 11.16 16.46 -1.50
C ASP A 86 10.21 16.90 -0.38
N VAL A 87 9.49 15.95 0.19
CA VAL A 87 8.54 16.19 1.28
C VAL A 87 8.89 15.25 2.43
N VAL A 88 8.96 15.80 3.64
CA VAL A 88 9.28 15.02 4.84
C VAL A 88 7.98 14.51 5.47
N PHE A 89 7.90 13.20 5.66
CA PHE A 89 6.81 12.55 6.37
C PHE A 89 7.32 12.01 7.70
N ASN A 90 6.86 12.61 8.79
CA ASN A 90 7.05 12.10 10.13
C ASN A 90 5.85 11.23 10.51
N ILE A 91 6.10 9.96 10.79
CA ILE A 91 5.05 8.97 11.02
C ILE A 91 5.19 8.45 12.44
N LYS A 92 4.08 8.46 13.16
CA LYS A 92 3.92 7.81 14.47
C LYS A 92 2.98 6.63 14.34
N PHE A 93 3.30 5.53 15.00
CA PHE A 93 2.44 4.36 15.03
C PHE A 93 1.16 4.69 15.79
N GLY A 94 0.03 4.30 15.22
CA GLY A 94 -1.28 4.50 15.80
C GLY A 94 -1.55 3.57 16.98
N ASP A 95 -2.73 3.77 17.57
CA ASP A 95 -3.30 2.98 18.65
C ASP A 95 -3.83 1.60 18.20
N ALA A 96 -3.96 1.39 16.89
CA ALA A 96 -4.43 0.16 16.28
C ALA A 96 -3.41 -0.37 15.25
N PRO A 97 -3.35 -1.70 15.05
CA PRO A 97 -2.57 -2.30 13.97
C PRO A 97 -2.94 -1.68 12.62
N GLY A 98 -1.93 -1.43 11.79
CA GLY A 98 -2.08 -0.83 10.47
C GLY A 98 -2.38 0.66 10.49
N ARG A 99 -2.58 1.31 11.64
CA ARG A 99 -2.86 2.74 11.67
C ARG A 99 -1.58 3.54 11.89
N GLY A 100 -1.37 4.61 11.12
CA GLY A 100 -0.27 5.56 11.29
C GLY A 100 -0.77 7.00 11.32
N ILE A 101 -0.14 7.84 12.13
CA ILE A 101 -0.38 9.29 12.16
C ILE A 101 0.77 9.98 11.47
N TRP A 102 0.48 10.71 10.40
CA TRP A 102 1.44 11.35 9.52
C TRP A 102 1.41 12.85 9.73
N ASN A 103 2.60 13.42 9.78
CA ASN A 103 2.87 14.84 9.83
C ASN A 103 3.77 15.19 8.65
N VAL A 104 3.41 16.23 7.90
CA VAL A 104 4.08 16.62 6.66
C VAL A 104 4.90 17.88 6.92
N ASP A 105 6.18 17.87 6.53
CA ASP A 105 7.11 19.01 6.63
C ASP A 105 7.13 19.68 8.02
N ASN A 106 7.05 18.87 9.09
CA ASN A 106 6.95 19.31 10.49
C ASN A 106 5.69 20.14 10.84
N ASP A 107 4.65 20.17 10.01
CA ASP A 107 3.39 20.83 10.33
C ASP A 107 2.58 20.01 11.35
N THR A 108 2.87 20.22 12.64
CA THR A 108 2.20 19.50 13.74
C THR A 108 0.75 19.94 13.97
N ALA A 109 0.30 21.01 13.31
CA ALA A 109 -1.08 21.46 13.39
C ALA A 109 -2.03 20.59 12.54
N HIS A 110 -1.51 19.98 11.47
CA HIS A 110 -2.30 19.16 10.54
C HIS A 110 -1.73 17.74 10.46
N ASN A 111 -2.37 16.82 11.18
CA ASN A 111 -2.04 15.40 11.13
C ASN A 111 -2.99 14.66 10.18
N TYR A 112 -2.43 13.75 9.40
CA TYR A 112 -3.19 12.84 8.53
C TYR A 112 -3.17 11.45 9.13
N THR A 113 -4.25 10.70 8.94
CA THR A 113 -4.26 9.26 9.29
C THR A 113 -4.00 8.45 8.04
N ALA A 114 -3.05 7.53 8.13
CA ALA A 114 -2.80 6.52 7.12
C ALA A 114 -3.17 5.13 7.66
N TYR A 115 -3.57 4.25 6.76
CA TYR A 115 -3.92 2.86 7.03
C TYR A 115 -3.07 1.97 6.13
N TYR A 116 -2.27 1.08 6.73
CA TYR A 116 -1.53 0.01 6.08
C TYR A 116 -2.45 -1.20 6.01
N GLU A 117 -3.18 -1.32 4.91
CA GLU A 117 -4.22 -2.33 4.72
C GLU A 117 -3.63 -3.72 4.48
N TYR A 118 -2.42 -3.78 3.91
CA TYR A 118 -1.74 -5.03 3.62
C TYR A 118 -0.22 -4.85 3.57
N SER A 119 0.52 -5.86 4.01
CA SER A 119 1.94 -6.00 3.75
C SER A 119 2.34 -7.47 3.79
N ASP A 120 3.20 -7.88 2.85
CA ASP A 120 3.91 -9.16 2.93
C ASP A 120 5.17 -9.07 3.82
N TYR A 121 5.54 -7.85 4.22
CA TYR A 121 6.73 -7.49 5.02
C TYR A 121 8.05 -7.80 4.32
N GLU A 122 8.04 -7.98 3.00
CA GLU A 122 9.22 -8.31 2.21
C GLU A 122 9.33 -7.47 0.96
N THR A 123 8.24 -7.27 0.21
CA THR A 123 8.28 -6.65 -1.11
C THR A 123 7.17 -5.64 -1.36
N CYS A 124 6.02 -5.79 -0.73
CA CYS A 124 4.81 -5.04 -1.04
C CYS A 124 4.12 -4.52 0.22
N VAL A 125 3.76 -3.24 0.21
CA VAL A 125 2.84 -2.63 1.18
C VAL A 125 1.75 -1.84 0.45
N VAL A 126 0.51 -2.02 0.88
CA VAL A 126 -0.65 -1.25 0.43
C VAL A 126 -1.08 -0.34 1.55
N MET A 127 -1.18 0.95 1.26
CA MET A 127 -1.62 1.94 2.22
C MET A 127 -2.63 2.91 1.65
N LYS A 128 -3.51 3.37 2.50
CA LYS A 128 -4.53 4.39 2.24
C LYS A 128 -4.25 5.61 3.11
N PHE A 129 -4.20 6.79 2.54
CA PHE A 129 -3.92 8.03 3.27
C PHE A 129 -4.53 9.24 2.56
N THR A 130 -4.66 10.34 3.28
CA THR A 130 -5.09 11.63 2.72
C THR A 130 -3.89 12.55 2.57
N PHE A 131 -3.72 13.17 1.40
CA PHE A 131 -2.66 14.14 1.12
C PHE A 131 -3.23 15.27 0.25
N GLU A 132 -2.86 16.53 0.55
CA GLU A 132 -3.36 17.73 -0.13
C GLU A 132 -4.91 17.78 -0.29
N GLY A 133 -5.65 17.18 0.65
CA GLY A 133 -7.12 17.14 0.63
C GLY A 133 -7.74 16.02 -0.20
N HIS A 134 -6.92 15.13 -0.76
CA HIS A 134 -7.35 13.99 -1.57
C HIS A 134 -7.00 12.67 -0.90
N GLU A 135 -7.90 11.68 -1.01
CA GLU A 135 -7.61 10.31 -0.56
C GLU A 135 -6.86 9.55 -1.64
N HIS A 136 -5.80 8.84 -1.23
CA HIS A 136 -4.97 8.03 -2.10
C HIS A 136 -4.79 6.64 -1.51
N THR A 137 -4.94 5.61 -2.33
CA THR A 137 -4.42 4.27 -2.04
C THR A 137 -3.14 4.09 -2.84
N ALA A 138 -2.00 3.90 -2.17
CA ALA A 138 -0.70 3.70 -2.81
C ALA A 138 -0.16 2.30 -2.54
N HIS A 139 0.49 1.75 -3.57
CA HIS A 139 1.19 0.47 -3.53
C HIS A 139 2.68 0.73 -3.63
N SER A 140 3.43 0.33 -2.60
CA SER A 140 4.86 0.63 -2.48
C SER A 140 5.70 -0.64 -2.40
N TYR A 141 6.91 -0.57 -2.98
CA TYR A 141 7.81 -1.70 -3.14
C TYR A 141 9.21 -1.42 -2.60
N THR A 142 9.87 -2.43 -2.06
CA THR A 142 11.31 -2.39 -1.71
C THR A 142 12.13 -3.10 -2.78
N GLY A 143 13.08 -2.40 -3.40
CA GLY A 143 13.94 -2.93 -4.47
C GLY A 143 14.81 -1.84 -5.12
N SER A 144 15.98 -2.21 -5.63
CA SER A 144 16.87 -1.33 -6.39
C SER A 144 16.26 -0.95 -7.75
N TYR A 145 16.60 0.24 -8.25
CA TYR A 145 16.18 0.92 -9.49
C TYR A 145 16.40 0.15 -10.82
N GLU A 146 16.33 -1.17 -10.85
CA GLU A 146 16.19 -1.90 -12.10
C GLU A 146 14.71 -2.02 -12.41
N TYR A 147 14.29 -1.25 -13.40
CA TYR A 147 13.12 -1.41 -14.25
C TYR A 147 12.63 -2.87 -14.26
N SER A 148 11.79 -3.25 -13.30
CA SER A 148 11.31 -4.62 -13.16
C SER A 148 9.84 -4.61 -13.47
N ASP A 149 9.54 -4.98 -14.71
CA ASP A 149 8.22 -5.30 -15.25
C ASP A 149 7.50 -6.47 -14.50
N TYR A 150 8.02 -6.92 -13.34
CA TYR A 150 7.53 -8.11 -12.62
C TYR A 150 7.55 -8.01 -11.08
N ALA A 151 7.57 -6.81 -10.50
CA ALA A 151 7.27 -6.67 -9.07
C ALA A 151 5.77 -6.94 -8.83
N THR A 152 5.44 -8.19 -8.54
CA THR A 152 4.06 -8.68 -8.43
C THR A 152 3.49 -8.34 -7.05
N CYS A 153 3.11 -7.09 -6.79
CA CYS A 153 2.01 -6.91 -5.83
C CYS A 153 0.78 -7.53 -6.50
N ALA A 154 0.15 -8.51 -5.86
CA ALA A 154 -1.18 -8.93 -6.27
C ALA A 154 -2.08 -7.69 -6.24
N VAL A 155 -2.49 -7.24 -7.41
CA VAL A 155 -3.41 -6.13 -7.60
C VAL A 155 -4.77 -6.56 -7.06
N ILE A 156 -5.05 -6.29 -5.79
CA ILE A 156 -6.43 -6.22 -5.31
C ILE A 156 -6.82 -4.75 -5.37
N ALA A 157 -7.03 -4.27 -6.59
CA ALA A 157 -7.81 -3.07 -6.80
C ALA A 157 -9.25 -3.46 -6.43
N PHE A 158 -9.71 -3.07 -5.25
CA PHE A 158 -11.14 -3.01 -5.03
C PHE A 158 -11.66 -1.84 -5.87
N PRO A 159 -12.54 -2.05 -6.86
CA PRO A 159 -13.34 -0.96 -7.35
C PRO A 159 -14.19 -0.47 -6.17
N PHE A 160 -13.99 0.77 -5.72
CA PHE A 160 -15.00 1.43 -4.90
C PHE A 160 -16.12 1.86 -5.85
N GLU A 161 -16.90 0.86 -6.26
CA GLU A 161 -18.18 1.07 -6.90
C GLU A 161 -19.11 1.54 -5.79
N GLY A 162 -19.54 2.80 -5.87
CA GLY A 162 -20.44 3.39 -4.90
C GLY A 162 -21.66 2.50 -4.68
N GLN A 163 -21.85 2.06 -3.44
CA GLN A 163 -23.13 1.51 -3.02
C GLN A 163 -23.95 2.60 -2.34
N GLN A 164 -24.95 3.03 -3.12
CA GLN A 164 -26.23 3.70 -2.81
C GLN A 164 -26.21 5.17 -2.38
#